data_AF-A0A517NVA5-F1
#
_entry.id   AF-A0A517NVA5-F1
#
_cell.length_a   1.000
_cell.length_b   1.000
_cell.length_c   1.000
_cell.angle_alpha   90.00
_cell.angle_beta   90.00
_cell.angle_gamma   90.00
#
_symmetry.space_group_name_H-M   'P 1'
#
loop_
_entity.id
_entity.type
_entity.pdbx_description
1 polymer ?
#
loop_
_entity_poly.entity_id
_entity_poly.type
_entity_poly.pdbx_seq_one_letter_code
_entity_poly.pdbx_strand_id
1 'polypeptide(L)'
;MSVVLYRFARTIFVVILLTLVFSMSAIADSPQGKWKGRWLSDGSGHNGTLGAHIRPTGPTSYRAVFYGRFAVVVPFIYRANLQQVPGTCDCYTSTRKLPLLGE
;
A
#
# COMPACT_ATOMS: atom_id res chain seq x y z
N MET A 1 42.78 2.29 32.60
CA MET A 1 41.37 1.82 32.73
C MET A 1 40.38 2.66 31.91
N SER A 2 40.59 3.97 31.75
CA SER A 2 39.61 4.89 31.15
C SER A 2 39.38 4.77 29.63
N VAL A 3 40.40 4.39 28.85
CA VAL A 3 40.31 4.31 27.38
C VAL A 3 39.41 3.16 26.92
N VAL A 4 39.46 2.03 27.61
CA VAL A 4 38.63 0.85 27.29
C VAL A 4 37.16 1.14 27.59
N LEU A 5 36.85 1.75 28.74
CA LEU A 5 35.49 2.18 29.09
C LEU A 5 34.90 3.14 28.06
N TYR A 6 35.69 4.12 27.60
CA TYR A 6 35.24 5.09 26.60
C TYR A 6 34.90 4.44 25.25
N ARG A 7 35.70 3.45 24.81
CA ARG A 7 35.44 2.69 23.58
C ARG A 7 34.15 1.87 23.68
N PHE A 8 33.90 1.23 24.82
CA PHE A 8 32.65 0.50 25.06
C PHE A 8 31.43 1.43 25.08
N ALA A 9 31.50 2.54 25.83
CA ALA A 9 30.42 3.51 25.91
C ALA A 9 30.07 4.12 24.54
N ARG A 10 31.09 4.44 23.73
CA ARG A 10 30.90 4.95 22.36
C ARG A 10 30.23 3.93 21.45
N THR A 11 30.64 2.66 21.50
CA THR A 11 30.04 1.60 20.69
C THR A 11 28.59 1.35 21.11
N ILE A 12 28.29 1.31 22.41
CA ILE A 12 26.92 1.15 22.92
C ILE A 12 26.05 2.33 22.45
N PHE A 13 26.55 3.55 22.56
CA PHE A 13 25.82 4.73 22.09
C PHE A 13 25.53 4.67 20.59
N VAL A 14 26.50 4.28 19.76
CA VAL A 14 26.30 4.10 18.32
C VAL A 14 25.29 3.01 18.01
N VAL A 15 25.32 1.87 18.72
CA VAL A 15 24.37 0.78 18.52
C VAL A 15 22.95 1.20 18.92
N ILE A 16 22.78 1.90 20.05
CA ILE A 16 21.48 2.44 20.48
C ILE A 16 20.95 3.46 19.47
N LEU A 17 21.81 4.34 18.96
CA LEU A 17 21.41 5.30 17.93
C LEU A 17 20.95 4.59 16.65
N LEU A 18 21.65 3.52 16.25
CA LEU A 18 21.34 2.75 15.05
C LEU A 18 20.02 1.97 15.18
N THR A 19 19.73 1.39 16.36
CA THR A 19 18.48 0.66 16.59
C THR A 19 17.28 1.60 16.67
N LEU A 20 17.42 2.78 17.26
CA LEU A 20 16.36 3.79 17.33
C LEU A 20 15.94 4.31 15.94
N VAL A 21 16.89 4.49 15.02
CA VAL A 21 16.60 4.92 13.64
C VAL A 21 15.86 3.84 12.86
N PHE A 22 16.16 2.56 13.11
CA PHE A 22 15.50 1.44 12.43
C PHE A 22 14.06 1.17 12.92
N SER A 23 13.66 1.70 14.08
CA SER A 23 12.30 1.51 14.64
C SER A 23 11.26 2.50 14.12
N MET A 24 11.61 3.43 13.21
CA MET A 24 10.61 4.30 12.59
C MET A 24 9.80 3.52 11.55
N SER A 25 8.61 3.09 11.94
CA SER A 25 7.58 2.65 10.99
C SER A 25 7.20 3.83 10.09
N ALA A 26 7.41 3.69 8.79
CA ALA A 26 6.89 4.66 7.82
C ALA A 26 5.36 4.65 7.87
N ILE A 27 4.76 5.80 8.14
CA ILE A 27 3.31 5.99 7.96
C ILE A 27 3.08 6.10 6.46
N ALA A 28 2.29 5.18 5.90
CA ALA A 28 1.86 5.28 4.51
C ALA A 28 1.05 6.57 4.32
N ASP A 29 1.44 7.37 3.33
CA ASP A 29 0.72 8.58 2.95
C ASP A 29 -0.67 8.23 2.39
N SER A 30 -1.55 9.24 2.29
CA SER A 30 -2.87 9.12 1.68
C SER A 30 -2.81 8.40 0.33
N PRO A 31 -3.75 7.47 0.02
CA PRO A 31 -3.76 6.72 -1.24
C PRO A 31 -4.12 7.59 -2.45
N GLN A 32 -4.35 8.90 -2.26
CA GLN A 32 -4.77 9.82 -3.30
C GLN A 32 -3.77 9.94 -4.44
N GLY A 33 -4.28 10.19 -5.65
CA GLY A 33 -3.47 10.44 -6.84
C GLY A 33 -3.48 9.27 -7.83
N LYS A 34 -2.40 9.17 -8.61
CA LYS A 34 -2.25 8.16 -9.66
C LYS A 34 -1.52 6.95 -9.10
N TRP A 35 -2.10 5.78 -9.25
CA TRP A 35 -1.54 4.52 -8.78
C TRP A 35 -1.29 3.56 -9.95
N LYS A 36 -0.27 2.73 -9.81
CA LYS A 36 0.05 1.61 -10.70
C LYS A 36 0.46 0.41 -9.86
N GLY A 37 -0.08 -0.76 -10.19
CA GLY A 37 0.29 -2.03 -9.57
C GLY A 37 -0.31 -3.20 -10.34
N ARG A 38 -0.70 -4.25 -9.62
CA ARG A 38 -1.24 -5.48 -10.20
C ARG A 38 -2.53 -5.89 -9.51
N TRP A 39 -3.37 -6.62 -10.23
CA TRP A 39 -4.49 -7.37 -9.65
C TRP A 39 -4.16 -8.86 -9.66
N LEU A 40 -4.71 -9.60 -8.69
CA LEU A 40 -4.66 -11.05 -8.57
C LEU A 40 -6.06 -11.53 -8.18
N SER A 41 -6.54 -12.59 -8.81
CA SER A 41 -7.79 -13.25 -8.47
C SER A 41 -7.50 -14.48 -7.62
N ASP A 42 -8.00 -14.50 -6.38
CA ASP A 42 -7.85 -15.67 -5.49
C ASP A 42 -8.59 -16.91 -6.02
N GLY A 43 -9.69 -16.73 -6.75
CA GLY A 43 -10.50 -17.84 -7.28
C GLY A 43 -9.95 -18.48 -8.56
N SER A 44 -9.35 -17.69 -9.47
CA SER A 44 -8.87 -18.19 -10.77
C SER A 44 -7.35 -18.18 -10.91
N GLY A 45 -6.61 -17.54 -10.00
CA GLY A 45 -5.16 -17.33 -10.10
C GLY A 45 -4.75 -16.30 -11.17
N HIS A 46 -5.68 -15.82 -11.99
CA HIS A 46 -5.38 -14.82 -13.01
C HIS A 46 -4.89 -13.51 -12.37
N ASN A 47 -3.99 -12.84 -13.09
CA ASN A 47 -3.41 -11.58 -12.66
C ASN A 47 -3.14 -10.65 -13.85
N GLY A 48 -2.83 -9.40 -13.56
CA GLY A 48 -2.47 -8.45 -14.59
C GLY A 48 -2.16 -7.06 -14.04
N THR A 49 -1.79 -6.13 -14.92
CA THR A 49 -1.52 -4.73 -14.55
C THR A 49 -2.82 -4.00 -14.21
N LEU A 50 -2.78 -3.19 -13.15
CA LEU A 50 -3.90 -2.35 -12.72
C LEU A 50 -3.39 -0.93 -12.45
N GLY A 51 -4.00 0.05 -13.10
CA GLY A 51 -3.85 1.45 -12.78
C GLY A 51 -5.06 1.97 -12.02
N ALA A 52 -4.88 3.02 -11.21
CA ALA A 52 -5.97 3.73 -10.57
C ALA A 52 -5.76 5.24 -10.54
N HIS A 53 -6.85 5.99 -10.49
CA HIS A 53 -6.85 7.38 -10.05
C HIS A 53 -7.75 7.46 -8.82
N ILE A 54 -7.17 7.79 -7.66
CA ILE A 54 -7.82 7.77 -6.36
C ILE A 54 -8.03 9.21 -5.88
N ARG A 55 -9.23 9.50 -5.36
CA ARG A 55 -9.57 10.80 -4.77
C ARG A 55 -10.31 10.58 -3.44
N PRO A 56 -10.06 11.39 -2.41
CA PRO A 56 -10.78 11.30 -1.16
C PRO A 56 -12.26 11.65 -1.35
N THR A 57 -13.13 10.95 -0.64
CA THR A 57 -14.58 11.24 -0.56
C THR A 57 -15.06 11.37 0.89
N GLY A 58 -14.20 11.08 1.87
CA GLY A 58 -14.44 11.21 3.31
C GLY A 58 -13.16 10.90 4.09
N PRO A 59 -13.21 10.89 5.44
CA PRO A 59 -12.02 10.67 6.28
C PRO A 59 -11.31 9.34 6.03
N THR A 60 -12.07 8.28 5.77
CA THR A 60 -11.57 6.91 5.55
C THR A 60 -12.12 6.29 4.27
N SER A 61 -12.72 7.12 3.41
CA SER A 61 -13.42 6.71 2.20
C SER A 61 -12.85 7.41 0.99
N TYR A 62 -12.65 6.66 -0.09
CA TYR A 62 -12.08 7.16 -1.33
C TYR A 62 -12.90 6.69 -2.52
N ARG A 63 -12.76 7.37 -3.64
CA ARG A 63 -13.23 6.90 -4.94
C ARG A 63 -12.03 6.62 -5.83
N ALA A 64 -12.01 5.42 -6.39
CA ALA A 64 -11.01 5.00 -7.36
C ALA A 64 -11.63 4.84 -8.76
N VAL A 65 -10.93 5.35 -9.77
CA VAL A 65 -11.15 5.00 -11.17
C VAL A 65 -10.05 4.03 -11.56
N PHE A 66 -10.39 2.75 -11.62
CA PHE A 66 -9.47 1.69 -12.03
C PHE A 66 -9.46 1.55 -13.55
N TYR A 67 -8.29 1.26 -14.11
CA TYR A 67 -8.10 1.00 -15.53
C TYR A 67 -7.00 -0.04 -15.74
N GLY A 68 -7.10 -0.82 -16.81
CA GLY A 68 -6.12 -1.87 -17.05
C GLY A 68 -6.52 -2.77 -18.21
N ARG A 69 -5.90 -3.95 -18.24
CA ARG A 69 -6.16 -4.99 -19.23
C ARG A 69 -6.37 -6.32 -18.51
N PHE A 70 -7.47 -6.98 -18.81
CA PHE A 70 -7.76 -8.35 -18.38
C PHE A 70 -7.12 -9.32 -19.36
N ALA A 71 -6.46 -10.36 -18.84
CA ALA A 71 -5.73 -11.36 -19.62
C ALA A 71 -4.81 -10.75 -20.70
N VAL A 72 -4.22 -9.59 -20.43
CA VAL A 72 -3.38 -8.79 -21.37
C VAL A 72 -4.13 -8.24 -22.59
N VAL A 73 -5.31 -8.74 -22.96
CA VAL A 73 -5.97 -8.38 -24.23
C VAL A 73 -7.18 -7.47 -24.08
N VAL A 74 -7.99 -7.60 -23.03
CA VAL A 74 -9.26 -6.85 -22.92
C VAL A 74 -9.08 -5.60 -22.06
N PRO A 75 -9.10 -4.38 -22.62
CA PRO A 75 -9.04 -3.16 -21.81
C PRO A 75 -10.30 -2.99 -20.96
N PHE A 76 -10.15 -2.44 -19.76
CA PHE A 76 -11.27 -2.10 -18.89
C PHE A 76 -11.04 -0.78 -18.17
N ILE A 77 -12.15 -0.12 -17.79
CA ILE A 77 -12.19 1.02 -16.90
C ILE A 77 -13.44 0.89 -16.02
N TYR A 78 -13.31 1.06 -14.71
CA TYR A 78 -14.47 1.07 -13.81
C TYR A 78 -14.24 1.94 -12.58
N ARG A 79 -15.34 2.36 -11.96
CA ARG A 79 -15.33 3.16 -10.72
C ARG A 79 -15.65 2.27 -9.53
N ALA A 80 -14.96 2.50 -8.42
CA ALA A 80 -15.18 1.81 -7.16
C ALA A 80 -15.09 2.80 -5.99
N ASN A 81 -15.91 2.59 -4.97
CA ASN A 81 -15.73 3.25 -3.68
C ASN A 81 -14.83 2.35 -2.82
N LEU A 82 -13.77 2.92 -2.28
CA LEU A 82 -12.81 2.27 -1.41
C LEU A 82 -13.07 2.69 0.03
N GLN A 83 -13.03 1.74 0.94
CA GLN A 83 -13.11 1.96 2.38
C GLN A 83 -11.85 1.44 3.04
N GLN A 84 -11.24 2.23 3.93
CA GLN A 84 -10.08 1.80 4.71
C GLN A 84 -10.47 0.62 5.61
N VAL A 85 -9.62 -0.42 5.64
CA VAL A 85 -9.81 -1.55 6.55
C VAL A 85 -9.48 -1.10 7.97
N PRO A 86 -10.36 -1.32 8.97
CA PRO A 86 -10.10 -0.91 10.35
C PRO A 86 -8.77 -1.46 10.87
N GLY A 87 -7.99 -0.61 11.54
CA GLY A 87 -6.67 -0.98 12.08
C GLY A 87 -5.53 -0.99 11.06
N THR A 88 -5.78 -0.62 9.80
CA THR A 88 -4.75 -0.49 8.76
C THR A 88 -4.61 0.96 8.31
N CYS A 89 -3.43 1.36 7.83
CA CYS A 89 -3.19 2.68 7.24
C CYS A 89 -3.15 2.67 5.71
N ASP A 90 -2.91 1.51 5.12
CA ASP A 90 -2.58 1.30 3.70
C ASP A 90 -3.50 0.29 2.99
N CYS A 91 -4.41 -0.36 3.72
CA CYS A 91 -5.32 -1.35 3.16
C CYS A 91 -6.72 -0.79 2.96
N TYR A 92 -7.25 -1.00 1.76
CA TYR A 92 -8.54 -0.49 1.32
C TYR A 92 -9.33 -1.59 0.63
N THR A 93 -10.63 -1.67 0.90
CA THR A 93 -11.51 -2.68 0.32
C THR A 93 -12.65 -2.05 -0.47
N SER A 94 -13.18 -2.80 -1.44
CA SER A 94 -14.36 -2.46 -2.21
C SER A 94 -15.16 -3.72 -2.53
N THR A 95 -16.49 -3.62 -2.52
CA THR A 95 -17.37 -4.69 -2.98
C THR A 95 -17.61 -4.66 -4.49
N ARG A 96 -17.11 -3.63 -5.20
CA ARG A 96 -17.33 -3.48 -6.63
C ARG A 96 -16.46 -4.47 -7.41
N LYS A 97 -17.10 -5.38 -8.16
CA LYS A 97 -16.44 -6.30 -9.07
C LYS A 97 -16.05 -5.63 -10.39
N LEU A 98 -15.05 -6.22 -11.06
CA LEU A 98 -14.68 -5.84 -12.42
C LEU A 98 -15.85 -6.19 -13.35
N PRO A 99 -16.27 -5.29 -14.27
CA PRO A 99 -17.42 -5.53 -15.16
C PRO A 99 -17.29 -6.76 -16.07
N LEU A 100 -16.08 -7.31 -16.22
CA LEU A 100 -15.78 -8.49 -17.05
C LEU A 100 -15.65 -9.79 -16.25
N LEU A 101 -15.73 -9.73 -14.91
CA LEU A 101 -15.58 -10.90 -14.01
C LEU A 101 -16.91 -11.42 -13.45
N GLY A 102 -18.04 -11.01 -14.03
CA GLY A 102 -19.38 -11.49 -13.65
C GLY A 102 -19.95 -10.82 -12.40
N GLU A 103 -21.28 -10.94 -12.24
CA GLU A 103 -22.04 -10.44 -11.08
C GLU A 103 -21.67 -11.14 -9.77
#